data_AF-A0A7X0QZP5-F1
#
_entry.id   AF-A0A7X0QZP5-F1
#
_cell.length_a   1.000
_cell.length_b   1.000
_cell.length_c   1.000
_cell.angle_alpha   90.00
_cell.angle_beta   90.00
_cell.angle_gamma   90.00
#
_symmetry.space_group_name_H-M   'P 1'
#
loop_
_entity.id
_entity.type
_entity.pdbx_description
1 polymer ?
#
loop_
_entity_poly.entity_id
_entity_poly.type
_entity_poly.pdbx_seq_one_letter_code
_entity_poly.pdbx_strand_id
1 'polypeptide(L)'
;MKRIFCLLLLILPVLAQAQQKDKTEQAEKFKLKRWYLPFQVNAFDRQQEYHGRWKLYTVDGKGLVRNGRFRHGHEVGTWRYYYPNGKLFMKEKYMRNSPVIKVWRYYENGKLAKAGPAKYYNTATIAHYYWEGEWQVYDEQGNYSHTETYIKGNLLNYKH
;
A
#
# COMPACT_ATOMS: atom_id res chain seq x y z
N MET A 1 16.50 51.86 -51.98
CA MET A 1 15.44 51.72 -50.95
C MET A 1 14.53 50.53 -51.28
N LYS A 2 14.46 49.50 -50.41
CA LYS A 2 13.37 48.51 -50.19
C LYS A 2 13.94 47.38 -49.31
N ARG A 3 13.86 47.52 -47.98
CA ARG A 3 12.91 46.87 -47.04
C ARG A 3 13.13 45.34 -46.89
N ILE A 4 13.97 44.96 -45.93
CA ILE A 4 13.98 43.62 -45.31
C ILE A 4 12.92 43.68 -44.20
N PHE A 5 11.81 42.94 -44.35
CA PHE A 5 10.69 42.95 -43.42
C PHE A 5 10.66 41.66 -42.59
N CYS A 6 10.82 41.82 -41.28
CA CYS A 6 10.24 41.04 -40.18
C CYS A 6 9.70 39.63 -40.48
N LEU A 7 10.51 38.59 -40.26
CA LEU A 7 10.04 37.20 -40.08
C LEU A 7 10.07 36.72 -38.61
N LEU A 8 10.59 37.53 -37.68
CA LEU A 8 10.73 37.18 -36.25
C LEU A 8 9.45 37.38 -35.41
N LEU A 9 8.42 38.05 -35.94
CA LEU A 9 7.20 38.41 -35.18
C LEU A 9 6.07 37.37 -35.23
N LEU A 10 6.13 36.35 -36.11
CA LEU A 10 5.06 35.34 -36.24
C LEU A 10 5.24 34.11 -35.32
N ILE A 11 6.44 33.90 -34.76
CA ILE A 11 6.75 32.69 -33.97
C ILE A 11 6.38 32.86 -32.48
N LEU A 12 6.46 34.10 -31.96
CA LEU A 12 6.17 34.44 -30.56
C LEU A 12 4.73 34.09 -30.10
N PRO A 13 3.65 34.38 -30.86
CA PRO A 13 2.30 34.03 -30.41
C PRO A 13 2.04 32.53 -30.38
N VAL A 14 2.68 31.74 -31.25
CA VAL A 14 2.51 30.28 -31.31
C VAL A 14 3.16 29.58 -30.10
N LEU A 15 4.34 30.02 -29.67
CA LEU A 15 5.00 29.54 -28.45
C LEU A 15 4.22 29.90 -27.19
N ALA A 16 3.66 31.12 -27.12
CA ALA A 16 2.80 31.54 -26.02
C ALA A 16 1.50 30.71 -25.96
N GLN A 17 0.89 30.41 -27.11
CA GLN A 17 -0.29 29.54 -27.21
C GLN A 17 0.01 28.09 -26.79
N ALA A 18 1.16 27.54 -27.17
CA ALA A 18 1.59 26.21 -26.75
C ALA A 18 1.83 26.13 -25.23
N GLN A 19 2.51 27.13 -24.64
CA GLN A 19 2.74 27.21 -23.20
C GLN A 19 1.43 27.43 -22.41
N GLN A 20 0.49 28.21 -22.95
CA GLN A 20 -0.81 28.42 -22.32
C GLN A 20 -1.68 27.16 -22.39
N LYS A 21 -1.62 26.41 -23.49
CA LYS A 21 -2.34 25.14 -23.66
C LYS A 21 -1.84 24.08 -22.67
N ASP A 22 -0.51 23.93 -22.51
CA ASP A 22 0.08 22.98 -21.56
C ASP A 22 -0.27 23.31 -20.11
N LYS A 23 -0.19 24.60 -19.71
CA LYS A 23 -0.62 25.03 -18.36
C LYS A 23 -2.10 24.78 -18.11
N THR A 24 -2.95 25.01 -19.12
CA THR A 24 -4.39 24.81 -19.02
C THR A 24 -4.73 23.33 -18.94
N GLU A 25 -4.09 22.49 -19.76
CA GLU A 25 -4.25 21.03 -19.75
C GLU A 25 -3.77 20.41 -18.44
N GLN A 26 -2.63 20.87 -17.91
CA GLN A 26 -2.16 20.47 -16.58
C GLN A 26 -3.15 20.91 -15.50
N ALA A 27 -3.60 22.16 -15.51
CA ALA A 27 -4.57 22.69 -14.56
C ALA A 27 -5.94 21.96 -14.62
N GLU A 28 -6.39 21.59 -15.81
CA GLU A 28 -7.60 20.78 -16.01
C GLU A 28 -7.40 19.34 -15.51
N LYS A 29 -6.25 18.72 -15.77
CA LYS A 29 -5.89 17.40 -15.22
C LYS A 29 -5.84 17.41 -13.70
N PHE A 30 -5.33 18.49 -13.09
CA PHE A 30 -5.36 18.70 -11.64
C PHE A 30 -6.79 18.95 -11.12
N LYS A 31 -7.63 19.73 -11.82
CA LYS A 31 -9.05 19.93 -11.48
C LYS A 31 -9.85 18.64 -11.57
N LEU A 32 -9.71 17.87 -12.64
CA LEU A 32 -10.32 16.56 -12.85
C LEU A 32 -9.90 15.57 -11.75
N LYS A 33 -8.61 15.54 -11.40
CA LYS A 33 -8.11 14.71 -10.29
C LYS A 33 -8.74 15.09 -8.94
N ARG A 34 -9.07 16.37 -8.74
CA ARG A 34 -9.69 16.89 -7.50
C ARG A 34 -11.22 16.70 -7.44
N TRP A 35 -11.90 16.63 -8.58
CA TRP A 35 -13.37 16.47 -8.67
C TRP A 35 -13.84 15.01 -8.48
N TYR A 36 -13.00 14.00 -8.78
CA TYR A 36 -13.37 12.58 -8.78
C TYR A 36 -12.81 11.73 -7.62
N LEU A 37 -12.54 12.31 -6.44
CA LEU A 37 -12.08 11.53 -5.27
C LEU A 37 -13.02 11.69 -4.06
N PRO A 38 -14.18 11.01 -4.03
CA PRO A 38 -15.09 11.03 -2.88
C PRO A 38 -14.55 10.26 -1.66
N PHE A 39 -13.29 9.80 -1.68
CA PHE A 39 -12.71 9.00 -0.62
C PHE A 39 -11.42 9.65 -0.12
N GLN A 40 -11.54 10.36 0.99
CA GLN A 40 -10.37 10.76 1.77
C GLN A 40 -9.58 9.50 2.16
N VAL A 41 -8.28 9.54 1.92
CA VAL A 41 -7.32 8.55 2.39
C VAL A 41 -6.52 9.17 3.53
N ASN A 42 -6.06 8.36 4.46
CA ASN A 42 -5.31 8.80 5.62
C ASN A 42 -6.10 9.77 6.51
N ALA A 43 -7.37 9.46 6.75
CA ALA A 43 -8.28 10.27 7.56
C ALA A 43 -8.32 9.80 9.02
N PHE A 44 -8.79 10.69 9.89
CA PHE A 44 -8.97 10.45 11.31
C PHE A 44 -10.45 10.58 11.68
N ASP A 45 -10.88 9.90 12.75
CA ASP A 45 -12.21 10.11 13.32
C ASP A 45 -12.23 11.29 14.31
N ARG A 46 -13.36 11.46 15.01
CA ARG A 46 -13.57 12.57 15.96
C ARG A 46 -12.61 12.51 17.16
N GLN A 47 -12.07 11.33 17.45
CA GLN A 47 -11.13 11.08 18.53
C GLN A 47 -9.67 11.21 18.08
N GLN A 48 -9.43 11.67 16.84
CA GLN A 48 -8.11 11.73 16.21
C GLN A 48 -7.46 10.34 16.04
N GLU A 49 -8.26 9.28 15.96
CA GLU A 49 -7.78 7.94 15.67
C GLU A 49 -7.86 7.64 14.17
N TYR A 50 -6.97 6.78 13.66
CA TYR A 50 -6.98 6.42 12.25
C TYR A 50 -8.33 5.82 11.81
N HIS A 51 -8.86 6.30 10.69
CA HIS A 51 -10.17 5.89 10.21
C HIS A 51 -10.25 5.85 8.68
N GLY A 52 -10.89 4.81 8.14
CA GLY A 52 -11.11 4.68 6.71
C GLY A 52 -9.88 4.17 5.96
N ARG A 53 -9.78 4.50 4.67
CA ARG A 53 -8.74 3.97 3.79
C ARG A 53 -7.39 4.56 4.16
N TRP A 54 -6.38 3.71 4.29
CA TRP A 54 -5.02 4.13 4.65
C TRP A 54 -4.00 3.66 3.64
N LYS A 55 -3.04 4.53 3.33
CA LYS A 55 -1.89 4.27 2.47
C LYS A 55 -0.64 4.92 3.08
N LEU A 56 0.38 4.11 3.30
CA LEU A 56 1.70 4.55 3.71
C LEU A 56 2.65 4.44 2.52
N TYR A 57 3.40 5.49 2.26
CA TYR A 57 4.40 5.56 1.20
C TYR A 57 5.82 5.62 1.79
N THR A 58 6.82 5.38 0.97
CA THR A 58 8.23 5.60 1.28
C THR A 58 8.49 7.08 1.57
N VAL A 59 9.63 7.40 2.20
CA VAL A 59 10.00 8.78 2.58
C VAL A 59 10.05 9.72 1.37
N ASP A 60 10.50 9.22 0.21
CA ASP A 60 10.53 9.95 -1.05
C ASP A 60 9.16 10.02 -1.78
N GLY A 61 8.13 9.38 -1.21
CA GLY A 61 6.76 9.34 -1.73
C GLY A 61 6.54 8.46 -2.97
N LYS A 62 7.57 7.76 -3.47
CA LYS A 62 7.49 7.03 -4.74
C LYS A 62 6.96 5.61 -4.60
N GLY A 63 7.31 4.92 -3.50
CA GLY A 63 6.94 3.53 -3.23
C GLY A 63 5.75 3.43 -2.29
N LEU A 64 4.78 2.57 -2.58
CA LEU A 64 3.72 2.24 -1.65
C LEU A 64 4.24 1.17 -0.67
N VAL A 65 4.30 1.47 0.62
CA VAL A 65 4.82 0.55 1.66
C VAL A 65 3.72 -0.39 2.14
N ARG A 66 2.55 0.17 2.50
CA ARG A 66 1.38 -0.62 2.89
C ARG A 66 0.07 0.11 2.64
N ASN A 67 -1.00 -0.63 2.46
CA ASN A 67 -2.36 -0.09 2.41
C ASN A 67 -3.36 -1.02 3.08
N GLY A 68 -4.47 -0.43 3.52
CA GLY A 68 -5.55 -1.14 4.16
C GLY A 68 -6.64 -0.20 4.62
N ARG A 69 -7.32 -0.58 5.70
CA ARG A 69 -8.38 0.21 6.31
C ARG A 69 -8.24 0.20 7.82
N PHE A 70 -8.44 1.36 8.43
CA PHE A 70 -8.61 1.51 9.87
C PHE A 70 -10.08 1.74 10.24
N ARG A 71 -10.43 1.39 11.47
CA ARG A 71 -11.68 1.77 12.12
C ARG A 71 -11.38 2.03 13.60
N HIS A 72 -11.46 3.30 14.02
CA HIS A 72 -11.18 3.73 15.39
C HIS A 72 -9.80 3.28 15.85
N GLY A 73 -8.77 3.66 15.10
CA GLY A 73 -7.37 3.31 15.38
C GLY A 73 -6.98 1.86 15.08
N HIS A 74 -7.95 0.95 14.90
CA HIS A 74 -7.68 -0.48 14.70
C HIS A 74 -7.67 -0.89 13.23
N GLU A 75 -6.70 -1.73 12.85
CA GLU A 75 -6.62 -2.32 11.52
C GLU A 75 -7.81 -3.26 11.26
N VAL A 76 -8.47 -3.12 10.11
CA VAL A 76 -9.64 -3.92 9.73
C VAL A 76 -9.60 -4.36 8.28
N GLY A 77 -10.24 -5.50 7.99
CA GLY A 77 -10.36 -6.01 6.63
C GLY A 77 -9.06 -6.60 6.12
N THR A 78 -8.59 -6.13 4.96
CA THR A 78 -7.37 -6.65 4.32
C THR A 78 -6.30 -5.60 4.25
N TRP A 79 -5.14 -5.92 4.82
CA TRP A 79 -3.92 -5.14 4.72
C TRP A 79 -2.97 -5.79 3.72
N ARG A 80 -2.26 -4.94 2.97
CA ARG A 80 -1.25 -5.35 2.00
C ARG A 80 0.02 -4.55 2.24
N TYR A 81 1.14 -5.23 2.20
CA TYR A 81 2.48 -4.71 2.37
C TYR A 81 3.27 -5.05 1.14
N TYR A 82 4.17 -4.17 0.73
CA TYR A 82 4.86 -4.29 -0.54
C TYR A 82 6.37 -4.18 -0.36
N TYR A 83 7.09 -4.89 -1.21
CA TYR A 83 8.52 -4.71 -1.40
C TYR A 83 8.82 -3.35 -2.04
N PRO A 84 10.09 -2.87 -1.97
CA PRO A 84 10.50 -1.63 -2.65
C PRO A 84 10.22 -1.63 -4.16
N ASN A 85 10.25 -2.81 -4.80
CA ASN A 85 9.91 -2.99 -6.22
C ASN A 85 8.39 -2.93 -6.52
N GLY A 86 7.55 -2.71 -5.50
CA GLY A 86 6.09 -2.62 -5.61
C GLY A 86 5.35 -3.96 -5.62
N LYS A 87 6.05 -5.10 -5.57
CA LYS A 87 5.41 -6.42 -5.49
C LYS A 87 4.86 -6.69 -4.10
N LEU A 88 3.83 -7.53 -4.01
CA LEU A 88 3.21 -7.90 -2.75
C LEU A 88 4.21 -8.69 -1.89
N PHE A 89 4.50 -8.18 -0.70
CA PHE A 89 5.35 -8.83 0.30
C PHE A 89 4.52 -9.63 1.28
N MET A 90 3.44 -9.04 1.77
CA MET A 90 2.59 -9.65 2.78
C MET A 90 1.15 -9.18 2.62
N LYS A 91 0.22 -10.07 2.95
CA LYS A 91 -1.20 -9.80 3.03
C LYS A 91 -1.72 -10.29 4.36
N GLU A 92 -2.50 -9.47 5.03
CA GLU A 92 -3.17 -9.82 6.29
C GLU A 92 -4.68 -9.66 6.12
N LYS A 93 -5.44 -10.57 6.69
CA LYS A 93 -6.91 -10.49 6.74
C LYS A 93 -7.38 -10.59 8.18
N TYR A 94 -7.84 -9.46 8.69
CA TYR A 94 -8.50 -9.32 9.98
C TYR A 94 -9.93 -9.83 9.87
N MET A 95 -10.25 -10.87 10.64
CA MET A 95 -11.57 -11.49 10.66
C MET A 95 -12.50 -10.73 11.61
N ARG A 96 -13.77 -10.55 11.23
CA ARG A 96 -14.77 -9.94 12.11
C ARG A 96 -14.99 -10.86 13.32
N ASN A 97 -14.98 -10.29 14.52
CA ASN A 97 -15.24 -11.00 15.78
C ASN A 97 -14.28 -12.17 16.06
N SER A 98 -13.06 -12.14 15.54
CA SER A 98 -12.04 -13.14 15.84
C SER A 98 -10.70 -12.46 16.10
N PRO A 99 -9.95 -12.89 17.13
CA PRO A 99 -8.59 -12.39 17.36
C PRO A 99 -7.59 -12.94 16.32
N VAL A 100 -8.02 -13.89 15.49
CA VAL A 100 -7.18 -14.52 14.47
C VAL A 100 -7.10 -13.64 13.23
N ILE A 101 -5.86 -13.39 12.83
CA ILE A 101 -5.47 -12.71 11.61
C ILE A 101 -4.94 -13.79 10.67
N LYS A 102 -5.45 -13.87 9.44
CA LYS A 102 -4.87 -14.75 8.42
C LYS A 102 -3.76 -14.01 7.69
N VAL A 103 -2.58 -14.62 7.59
CA VAL A 103 -1.39 -14.01 7.02
C VAL A 103 -0.89 -14.82 5.83
N TRP A 104 -0.49 -14.13 4.77
CA TRP A 104 0.21 -14.69 3.63
C TRP A 104 1.45 -13.84 3.37
N ARG A 105 2.61 -14.48 3.30
CA ARG A 105 3.88 -13.87 2.91
C ARG A 105 4.30 -14.42 1.56
N TYR A 106 4.90 -13.57 0.75
CA TYR A 106 5.27 -13.88 -0.62
C TYR A 106 6.75 -13.61 -0.83
N TYR A 107 7.38 -14.38 -1.72
CA TYR A 107 8.70 -14.08 -2.25
C TYR A 107 8.66 -12.89 -3.21
N GLU A 108 9.81 -12.31 -3.52
CA GLU A 108 9.91 -11.23 -4.51
C GLU A 108 9.54 -11.67 -5.94
N ASN A 109 9.52 -12.97 -6.22
CA ASN A 109 9.00 -13.50 -7.48
C ASN A 109 7.45 -13.57 -7.51
N GLY A 110 6.78 -13.25 -6.41
CA GLY A 110 5.32 -13.25 -6.26
C GLY A 110 4.72 -14.59 -5.83
N LYS A 111 5.53 -15.64 -5.68
CA LYS A 111 5.08 -16.95 -5.17
C LYS A 111 4.83 -16.87 -3.68
N LEU A 112 3.86 -17.66 -3.21
CA LEU A 112 3.56 -17.76 -1.79
C LEU A 112 4.76 -18.40 -1.09
N ALA A 113 5.25 -17.77 -0.03
CA ALA A 113 6.37 -18.26 0.76
C ALA A 113 5.87 -18.97 2.02
N LYS A 114 4.98 -18.31 2.77
CA LYS A 114 4.38 -18.87 3.98
C LYS A 114 2.95 -18.38 4.19
N ALA A 115 2.09 -19.21 4.76
CA ALA A 115 0.74 -18.83 5.13
C ALA A 115 0.32 -19.47 6.44
N GLY A 116 -0.28 -18.67 7.33
CA GLY A 116 -0.74 -19.15 8.62
C GLY A 116 -1.46 -18.10 9.44
N PRO A 117 -1.86 -18.45 10.68
CA PRO A 117 -2.51 -17.54 11.60
C PRO A 117 -1.52 -16.65 12.35
N ALA A 118 -2.01 -15.47 12.73
CA ALA A 118 -1.40 -14.63 13.75
C ALA A 118 -2.49 -14.16 14.72
N LYS A 119 -2.08 -13.72 15.91
CA LYS A 119 -2.96 -13.08 16.88
C LYS A 119 -2.31 -11.83 17.45
N TYR A 120 -3.19 -10.88 17.78
CA TYR A 120 -2.83 -9.69 18.53
C TYR A 120 -3.16 -9.91 20.01
N TYR A 121 -2.18 -9.69 20.87
CA TYR A 121 -2.30 -9.78 22.32
C TYR A 121 -2.17 -8.39 22.90
N ASN A 122 -3.29 -7.83 23.37
CA ASN A 122 -3.29 -6.62 24.16
C ASN A 122 -3.00 -6.97 25.62
N THR A 123 -1.86 -6.54 26.14
CA THR A 123 -1.59 -6.55 27.57
C THR A 123 -1.74 -5.13 28.14
N ALA A 124 -1.79 -4.99 29.47
CA ALA A 124 -1.92 -3.69 30.13
C ALA A 124 -0.77 -2.71 29.79
N THR A 125 0.38 -3.21 29.38
CA THR A 125 1.57 -2.41 29.12
C THR A 125 1.93 -2.32 27.64
N ILE A 126 1.68 -3.39 26.86
CA ILE A 126 2.13 -3.46 25.47
C ILE A 126 1.17 -4.33 24.64
N ALA A 127 0.94 -3.90 23.41
CA ALA A 127 0.20 -4.67 22.43
C ALA A 127 1.18 -5.40 21.50
N HIS A 128 1.11 -6.73 21.48
CA HIS A 128 2.05 -7.59 20.74
C HIS A 128 1.36 -8.40 19.66
N TYR A 129 1.98 -8.46 18.49
CA TYR A 129 1.57 -9.30 17.38
C TYR A 129 2.46 -10.53 17.31
N TYR A 130 1.86 -11.72 17.23
CA TYR A 130 2.60 -12.98 17.12
C TYR A 130 2.03 -13.88 16.02
N TRP A 131 2.92 -14.53 15.28
CA TRP A 131 2.56 -15.72 14.51
C TRP A 131 2.16 -16.84 15.46
N GLU A 132 1.10 -17.57 15.12
CA GLU A 132 0.56 -18.60 15.99
C GLU A 132 -0.09 -19.72 15.17
N GLY A 133 -0.03 -20.95 15.69
CA GLY A 133 -0.60 -22.12 15.04
C GLY A 133 0.26 -22.62 13.89
N GLU A 134 -0.37 -23.42 13.02
CA GLU A 134 0.30 -24.06 11.89
C GLU A 134 0.48 -23.10 10.71
N TRP A 135 1.71 -23.01 10.22
CA TRP A 135 2.13 -22.20 9.09
C TRP A 135 2.64 -23.11 7.98
N GLN A 136 1.96 -23.08 6.83
CA GLN A 136 2.40 -23.80 5.64
C GLN A 136 3.53 -23.03 4.98
N VAL A 137 4.63 -23.72 4.68
CA VAL A 137 5.83 -23.18 4.07
C VAL A 137 6.00 -23.76 2.67
N TYR A 138 6.41 -22.90 1.74
CA TYR A 138 6.58 -23.22 0.33
C TYR A 138 7.95 -22.74 -0.14
N ASP A 139 8.49 -23.39 -1.17
CA ASP A 139 9.73 -22.96 -1.84
C ASP A 139 9.48 -21.83 -2.85
N GLU A 140 10.55 -21.32 -3.47
CA GLU A 140 10.45 -20.24 -4.47
C GLU A 140 9.75 -20.66 -5.76
N GLN A 141 9.62 -21.96 -6.03
CA GLN A 141 8.86 -22.49 -7.17
C GLN A 141 7.36 -22.57 -6.84
N GLY A 142 7.01 -22.52 -5.56
CA GLY A 142 5.66 -22.58 -5.00
C GLY A 142 5.25 -23.98 -4.56
N ASN A 143 6.19 -24.93 -4.47
CA ASN A 143 5.91 -26.27 -3.96
C ASN A 143 5.85 -26.22 -2.43
N TYR A 144 4.93 -26.99 -1.86
CA TYR A 144 4.86 -27.17 -0.41
C TYR A 144 6.14 -27.84 0.09
N SER A 145 6.70 -27.32 1.18
CA SER A 145 7.93 -27.81 1.80
C SER A 145 7.64 -28.55 3.12
N HIS A 146 6.97 -27.86 4.04
CA HIS A 146 6.65 -28.37 5.37
C HIS A 146 5.64 -27.42 6.06
N THR A 147 5.18 -27.82 7.24
CA THR A 147 4.34 -27.03 8.13
C THR A 147 5.10 -26.73 9.42
N GLU A 148 5.19 -25.47 9.81
CA GLU A 148 5.78 -24.98 11.06
C GLU A 148 4.68 -24.71 12.10
N THR A 149 4.89 -25.06 13.37
CA THR A 149 3.95 -24.71 14.45
C THR A 149 4.53 -23.62 15.32
N TYR A 150 3.80 -22.50 15.44
CA TYR A 150 4.21 -21.36 16.25
C TYR A 150 3.34 -21.20 17.52
N ILE A 151 3.97 -20.86 18.64
CA ILE A 151 3.28 -20.43 19.87
C ILE A 151 3.86 -19.09 20.31
N LYS A 152 3.02 -18.05 20.31
CA LYS A 152 3.42 -16.67 20.65
C LYS A 152 4.68 -16.22 19.90
N GLY A 153 4.77 -16.53 18.61
CA GLY A 153 5.88 -16.18 17.72
C GLY A 153 7.08 -17.11 17.79
N ASN A 154 7.15 -18.03 18.76
CA ASN A 154 8.23 -18.99 18.87
C ASN A 154 7.92 -20.24 18.03
N LEU A 155 8.87 -20.68 17.20
CA LEU A 155 8.78 -21.94 16.48
C LEU A 155 8.89 -23.10 17.48
N LEU A 156 7.83 -23.91 17.58
CA LEU A 156 7.80 -25.07 18.47
C LEU A 156 8.30 -26.34 17.75
N ASN A 157 7.81 -26.58 16.55
CA ASN A 157 8.18 -27.74 15.73
C ASN A 157 7.88 -27.50 14.25
N TYR A 158 8.27 -28.45 13.41
CA TYR A 158 7.84 -28.54 12.02
C TYR A 158 7.58 -30.00 11.61
N LYS A 159 6.74 -30.21 10.60
CA LYS A 159 6.39 -31.52 10.01
C LYS A 159 6.32 -31.42 8.49
N HIS A 160 6.69 -32.49 7.78
CA HIS A 160 6.53 -32.58 6.33
C HIS A 160 5.12 -33.07 5.98
#